data_AF-A0A4R1KIM4-F1
#
_entry.id   AF-A0A4R1KIM4-F1
#
_cell.length_a   1.000
_cell.length_b   1.000
_cell.length_c   1.000
_cell.angle_alpha   90.00
_cell.angle_beta   90.00
_cell.angle_gamma   90.00
#
_symmetry.space_group_name_H-M   'P 1'
#
loop_
_entity.id
_entity.type
_entity.pdbx_description
1 polymer ?
#
loop_
_entity_poly.entity_id
_entity_poly.type
_entity_poly.pdbx_seq_one_letter_code
_entity_poly.pdbx_strand_id
1 'polypeptide(L)'
;MDFSKALLLFLLITLSSHYSSFATKSDNQLDYTLKSSDDNSMSFTAYFPEKEIEEGYRNRKYITSLSYGNGVWALVMSRSSKYNNQIWRTRIEFPKDEIKKGWEDNKTITTLTYGNGLWVLVMSENTGYYSQSWKTRIEFPKDEIRKGWDEGKTITHLEYCKDKWVLVMSKGTGLKEQTWMTRNDFPKDEIKKNWDKNKLVTLLNYSKGKWVIVFSKGSGYYGQSWRTRIEFPSTEIKELWDAQKSVISVTYGDGVWALLGAKGTGFYGQIWRTRVNFPKDEITRGWSGS
;
A
#
# COMPACT_ATOMS: atom_id res chain seq x y z
N MET A 1 -6.20 -30.00 32.61
CA MET A 1 -5.50 -31.20 32.08
C MET A 1 -6.48 -31.86 31.15
N ASP A 2 -6.63 -31.36 29.92
CA ASP A 2 -5.77 -31.54 28.75
C ASP A 2 -5.79 -33.00 28.27
N PHE A 3 -6.34 -33.22 27.06
CA PHE A 3 -5.72 -34.00 25.99
C PHE A 3 -6.54 -33.90 24.67
N SER A 4 -5.88 -33.31 23.67
CA SER A 4 -5.79 -33.76 22.26
C SER A 4 -7.00 -33.82 21.30
N LYS A 5 -6.88 -32.97 20.26
CA LYS A 5 -6.84 -33.26 18.80
C LYS A 5 -8.05 -33.86 18.05
N ALA A 6 -8.36 -33.15 16.95
CA ALA A 6 -8.93 -33.58 15.66
C ALA A 6 -10.45 -33.88 15.66
N LEU A 7 -11.28 -33.57 14.66
CA LEU A 7 -11.10 -33.41 13.20
C LEU A 7 -12.44 -32.87 12.58
N LEU A 8 -12.33 -32.03 11.53
CA LEU A 8 -13.22 -31.91 10.33
C LEU A 8 -14.69 -31.39 10.40
N LEU A 9 -14.98 -30.26 9.72
CA LEU A 9 -15.83 -30.12 8.49
C LEU A 9 -15.94 -28.61 8.08
N PHE A 10 -15.16 -28.08 7.13
CA PHE A 10 -15.44 -27.82 5.68
C PHE A 10 -16.66 -26.95 5.30
N LEU A 11 -16.43 -25.70 4.84
CA LEU A 11 -16.68 -25.15 3.47
C LEU A 11 -16.31 -23.63 3.45
N LEU A 12 -15.30 -23.18 2.68
CA LEU A 12 -15.38 -22.36 1.44
C LEU A 12 -16.17 -21.03 1.61
N ILE A 13 -15.67 -19.84 1.22
CA ILE A 13 -15.39 -19.39 -0.15
C ILE A 13 -14.36 -18.23 -0.16
N THR A 14 -13.59 -18.19 -1.25
CA THR A 14 -12.52 -17.27 -1.73
C THR A 14 -12.87 -15.76 -1.81
N LEU A 15 -11.87 -14.88 -2.03
CA LEU A 15 -11.84 -14.01 -3.23
C LEU A 15 -10.53 -13.21 -3.44
N SER A 16 -9.87 -13.55 -4.54
CA SER A 16 -9.08 -12.70 -5.43
C SER A 16 -10.01 -11.83 -6.29
N SER A 17 -9.54 -10.67 -6.72
CA SER A 17 -10.28 -9.76 -7.61
C SER A 17 -10.60 -10.41 -8.96
N HIS A 18 -11.82 -10.93 -9.14
CA HIS A 18 -12.59 -11.02 -10.39
C HIS A 18 -14.05 -11.19 -9.98
N TYR A 19 -14.88 -10.16 -10.21
CA TYR A 19 -16.31 -10.19 -10.59
C TYR A 19 -16.98 -8.86 -10.22
N SER A 20 -17.66 -8.31 -11.23
CA SER A 20 -18.52 -7.13 -11.14
C SER A 20 -19.92 -7.57 -10.70
N SER A 21 -20.48 -7.00 -9.64
CA SER A 21 -21.93 -6.81 -9.53
C SER A 21 -22.30 -5.81 -8.43
N PHE A 22 -23.34 -5.04 -8.73
CA PHE A 22 -23.95 -3.97 -7.94
C PHE A 22 -24.47 -4.43 -6.57
N ALA A 23 -24.40 -3.55 -5.57
CA ALA A 23 -25.32 -3.55 -4.43
C ALA A 23 -25.54 -2.11 -3.93
N THR A 24 -26.80 -1.67 -3.97
CA THR A 24 -27.27 -0.40 -3.38
C THR A 24 -27.89 -0.64 -2.00
N LYS A 25 -27.55 0.26 -1.06
CA LYS A 25 -28.23 0.67 0.20
C LYS A 25 -28.47 -0.38 1.31
N SER A 26 -27.93 -0.12 2.50
CA SER A 26 -28.63 0.63 3.56
C SER A 26 -27.69 1.01 4.72
N ASP A 27 -28.12 1.99 5.52
CA ASP A 27 -27.35 2.79 6.48
C ASP A 27 -26.81 2.02 7.72
N ASN A 28 -25.49 2.09 7.97
CA ASN A 28 -24.86 2.59 9.21
C ASN A 28 -23.41 2.06 9.40
N GLN A 29 -22.47 3.00 9.57
CA GLN A 29 -21.16 2.87 10.23
C GLN A 29 -20.22 1.69 9.84
N LEU A 30 -19.48 1.82 8.72
CA LEU A 30 -18.24 1.07 8.50
C LEU A 30 -16.99 1.98 8.44
N ASP A 31 -17.10 3.21 8.96
CA ASP A 31 -15.99 4.16 8.99
C ASP A 31 -15.24 4.06 10.32
N TYR A 32 -14.02 3.54 10.28
CA TYR A 32 -13.13 3.47 11.43
C TYR A 32 -11.97 4.44 11.25
N THR A 33 -12.12 5.64 11.78
CA THR A 33 -11.02 6.59 11.92
C THR A 33 -10.20 6.24 13.16
N LEU A 34 -8.96 5.77 12.95
CA LEU A 34 -8.03 5.45 14.04
C LEU A 34 -7.06 6.63 14.20
N LYS A 35 -7.40 7.54 15.11
CA LYS A 35 -6.53 8.67 15.46
C LYS A 35 -5.31 8.15 16.22
N SER A 36 -4.15 8.21 15.58
CA SER A 36 -2.87 8.14 16.27
C SER A 36 -2.25 9.52 16.43
N SER A 37 -1.13 9.58 17.17
CA SER A 37 -0.43 10.76 17.69
C SER A 37 -0.50 12.01 16.80
N ASP A 38 -0.14 13.16 17.39
CA ASP A 38 -0.14 14.44 16.67
C ASP A 38 0.54 14.37 15.29
N ASP A 39 1.49 13.45 15.09
CA ASP A 39 2.28 13.33 13.86
C ASP A 39 1.77 12.34 12.81
N ASN A 40 0.99 11.29 13.12
CA ASN A 40 0.56 10.30 12.11
C ASN A 40 -0.91 9.90 12.27
N SER A 41 -1.55 9.38 11.23
CA SER A 41 -2.91 8.84 11.31
C SER A 41 -3.11 7.70 10.32
N MET A 42 -3.95 6.72 10.70
CA MET A 42 -4.37 5.64 9.82
C MET A 42 -5.89 5.52 9.85
N SER A 43 -6.52 5.34 8.70
CA SER A 43 -7.97 5.23 8.59
C SER A 43 -8.36 4.07 7.70
N PHE A 44 -9.43 3.38 8.09
CA PHE A 44 -10.06 2.31 7.31
C PHE A 44 -11.50 2.68 7.05
N THR A 45 -11.85 2.84 5.77
CA THR A 45 -13.17 3.33 5.36
C THR A 45 -13.69 2.51 4.20
N ALA A 46 -15.01 2.28 4.16
CA ALA A 46 -15.64 1.63 3.01
C ALA A 46 -15.66 2.54 1.78
N TYR A 47 -15.68 3.85 2.01
CA TYR A 47 -15.69 4.89 0.97
C TYR A 47 -14.33 5.57 0.85
N PHE A 48 -14.11 6.31 -0.23
CA PHE A 48 -12.88 7.08 -0.38
C PHE A 48 -12.72 8.08 0.79
N PRO A 49 -11.59 8.08 1.52
CA PRO A 49 -11.44 8.77 2.81
C PRO A 49 -11.15 10.28 2.65
N GLU A 50 -12.02 11.01 1.95
CA GLU A 50 -11.85 12.45 1.67
C GLU A 50 -11.84 13.28 2.96
N LYS A 51 -12.75 13.00 3.91
CA LYS A 51 -12.85 13.73 5.18
C LYS A 51 -11.60 13.55 6.04
N GLU A 52 -11.06 12.34 6.08
CA GLU A 52 -9.83 12.02 6.81
C GLU A 52 -8.62 12.69 6.17
N ILE A 53 -8.57 12.78 4.83
CA ILE A 53 -7.53 13.51 4.11
C ILE A 53 -7.59 15.00 4.45
N GLU A 54 -8.78 15.61 4.42
CA GLU A 54 -8.96 17.02 4.80
C GLU A 54 -8.58 17.29 6.25
N GLU A 55 -8.98 16.42 7.18
CA GLU A 55 -8.57 16.51 8.58
C GLU A 55 -7.05 16.36 8.72
N GLY A 56 -6.44 15.43 7.98
CA GLY A 56 -4.99 15.26 7.93
C GLY A 56 -4.28 16.54 7.47
N TYR A 57 -4.74 17.15 6.38
CA TYR A 57 -4.19 18.41 5.87
C TYR A 57 -4.31 19.56 6.87
N ARG A 58 -5.46 19.71 7.55
CA ARG A 58 -5.63 20.69 8.64
C ARG A 58 -4.61 20.50 9.76
N ASN A 59 -4.16 19.27 9.98
CA ASN A 59 -3.17 18.89 10.99
C ASN A 59 -1.71 18.82 10.45
N ARG A 60 -1.46 19.34 9.24
CA ARG A 60 -0.18 19.30 8.52
C ARG A 60 0.34 17.87 8.30
N LYS A 61 -0.55 16.90 8.13
CA LYS A 61 -0.23 15.52 7.73
C LYS A 61 -0.43 15.36 6.24
N TYR A 62 0.40 14.56 5.59
CA TYR A 62 0.33 14.27 4.15
C TYR A 62 0.08 12.77 3.94
N ILE A 63 -0.66 12.40 2.90
CA ILE A 63 -0.84 11.03 2.44
C ILE A 63 0.54 10.43 2.14
N THR A 64 0.89 9.38 2.87
CA THR A 64 2.14 8.63 2.71
C THR A 64 1.89 7.20 2.24
N SER A 65 0.68 6.69 2.43
CA SER A 65 0.18 5.46 1.80
C SER A 65 -1.32 5.54 1.64
N LEU A 66 -1.83 5.08 0.50
CA LEU A 66 -3.24 4.88 0.26
C LEU A 66 -3.40 3.65 -0.63
N SER A 67 -4.24 2.71 -0.20
CA SER A 67 -4.51 1.48 -0.94
C SER A 67 -5.97 1.10 -0.79
N TYR A 68 -6.47 0.31 -1.73
CA TYR A 68 -7.80 -0.28 -1.66
C TYR A 68 -7.71 -1.78 -1.81
N GLY A 69 -8.43 -2.50 -0.96
CA GLY A 69 -8.53 -3.95 -1.05
C GLY A 69 -9.71 -4.45 -0.23
N ASN A 70 -10.37 -5.50 -0.71
CA ASN A 70 -11.47 -6.15 -0.02
C ASN A 70 -12.58 -5.18 0.48
N GLY A 71 -13.00 -4.24 -0.36
CA GLY A 71 -14.04 -3.28 0.02
C GLY A 71 -13.58 -2.12 0.90
N VAL A 72 -12.31 -2.09 1.33
CA VAL A 72 -11.79 -1.12 2.31
C VAL A 72 -10.67 -0.28 1.72
N TRP A 73 -10.74 1.03 1.93
CA TRP A 73 -9.63 1.95 1.78
C TRP A 73 -8.79 1.98 3.04
N ALA A 74 -7.49 1.77 2.90
CA ALA A 74 -6.52 1.96 3.98
C ALA A 74 -5.68 3.20 3.67
N LEU A 75 -5.88 4.26 4.47
CA LEU A 75 -5.17 5.54 4.36
C LEU A 75 -4.15 5.66 5.50
N VAL A 76 -2.92 6.05 5.18
CA VAL A 76 -1.90 6.48 6.14
C VAL A 76 -1.48 7.91 5.79
N MET A 77 -1.47 8.78 6.80
CA MET A 77 -0.95 10.14 6.68
C MET A 77 0.09 10.45 7.75
N SER A 78 1.08 11.27 7.39
CA SER A 78 2.23 11.59 8.23
C SER A 78 2.60 13.08 8.15
N ARG A 79 2.85 13.69 9.31
CA ARG A 79 3.40 15.05 9.45
C ARG A 79 4.90 15.09 9.16
N SER A 80 5.62 14.03 9.49
CA SER A 80 7.06 13.90 9.29
C SER A 80 7.48 13.61 7.84
N SER A 81 6.56 13.66 6.88
CA SER A 81 6.91 13.53 5.47
C SER A 81 7.69 14.77 5.02
N LYS A 82 8.63 14.60 4.07
CA LYS A 82 9.26 15.75 3.39
C LYS A 82 8.30 16.46 2.42
N TYR A 83 7.12 15.90 2.20
CA TYR A 83 6.17 16.41 1.22
C TYR A 83 5.61 17.77 1.62
N ASN A 84 5.32 18.59 0.62
CA ASN A 84 4.53 19.79 0.74
C ASN A 84 3.68 19.97 -0.53
N ASN A 85 2.73 20.92 -0.49
CA ASN A 85 1.82 21.23 -1.59
C ASN A 85 1.17 19.97 -2.22
N GLN A 86 0.84 18.98 -1.39
CA GLN A 86 0.27 17.72 -1.84
C GLN A 86 -1.15 17.92 -2.37
N ILE A 87 -1.42 17.32 -3.51
CA ILE A 87 -2.75 17.30 -4.12
C ILE A 87 -3.19 15.85 -4.31
N TRP A 88 -4.50 15.62 -4.26
CA TRP A 88 -5.10 14.36 -4.66
C TRP A 88 -6.21 14.60 -5.69
N ARG A 89 -6.46 13.61 -6.56
CA ARG A 89 -7.53 13.62 -7.56
C ARG A 89 -8.11 12.22 -7.69
N THR A 90 -9.44 12.12 -7.77
CA THR A 90 -10.14 10.88 -8.14
C THR A 90 -10.62 10.94 -9.59
N ARG A 91 -10.54 9.83 -10.32
CA ARG A 91 -11.00 9.72 -11.71
C ARG A 91 -11.56 8.34 -12.00
N ILE A 92 -12.55 8.26 -12.90
CA ILE A 92 -13.04 6.97 -13.40
C ILE A 92 -12.00 6.35 -14.34
N GLU A 93 -11.35 7.18 -15.16
CA GLU A 93 -10.30 6.77 -16.08
C GLU A 93 -8.89 7.06 -15.56
N PHE A 94 -7.89 6.41 -16.16
CA PHE A 94 -6.50 6.59 -15.77
C PHE A 94 -6.11 8.09 -15.88
N PRO A 95 -5.58 8.71 -14.81
CA PRO A 95 -5.51 10.17 -14.66
C PRO A 95 -4.31 10.79 -15.40
N LYS A 96 -4.16 10.52 -16.70
CA LYS A 96 -3.02 10.96 -17.52
C LYS A 96 -2.89 12.49 -17.60
N ASP A 97 -4.02 13.20 -17.66
CA ASP A 97 -4.04 14.65 -17.86
C ASP A 97 -3.74 15.36 -16.53
N GLU A 98 -4.21 14.81 -15.40
CA GLU A 98 -3.87 15.28 -14.06
C GLU A 98 -2.40 15.05 -13.75
N ILE A 99 -1.83 13.92 -14.15
CA ILE A 99 -0.39 13.66 -14.01
C ILE A 99 0.40 14.72 -14.79
N LYS A 100 0.02 15.00 -16.04
CA LYS A 100 0.70 15.98 -16.87
C LYS A 100 0.66 17.38 -16.23
N LYS A 101 -0.53 17.83 -15.81
CA LYS A 101 -0.70 19.12 -15.10
C LYS A 101 0.12 19.17 -13.81
N GLY A 102 0.11 18.08 -13.03
CA GLY A 102 0.91 18.00 -11.81
C GLY A 102 2.41 18.11 -12.07
N TRP A 103 2.93 17.50 -13.15
CA TRP A 103 4.32 17.67 -13.56
C TRP A 103 4.64 19.11 -14.01
N GLU A 104 3.73 19.77 -14.72
CA GLU A 104 3.86 21.20 -15.08
C GLU A 104 3.91 22.09 -13.82
N ASP A 105 3.22 21.70 -12.76
CA ASP A 105 3.21 22.35 -11.45
C ASP A 105 4.31 21.84 -10.49
N ASN A 106 5.40 21.26 -11.02
CA ASN A 106 6.56 20.73 -10.26
C ASN A 106 6.23 19.67 -9.19
N LYS A 107 5.09 19.00 -9.28
CA LYS A 107 4.70 17.89 -8.39
C LYS A 107 5.07 16.56 -9.03
N THR A 108 5.29 15.55 -8.21
CA THR A 108 5.56 14.18 -8.66
C THR A 108 4.57 13.20 -8.05
N ILE A 109 4.25 12.13 -8.76
CA ILE A 109 3.38 11.06 -8.28
C ILE A 109 4.01 10.43 -7.04
N THR A 110 3.28 10.46 -5.92
CA THR A 110 3.62 9.81 -4.66
C THR A 110 2.70 8.65 -4.34
N THR A 111 1.47 8.66 -4.86
CA THR A 111 0.56 7.50 -4.83
C THR A 111 -0.29 7.48 -6.09
N LEU A 112 -0.50 6.29 -6.63
CA LEU A 112 -1.41 6.06 -7.75
C LEU A 112 -2.05 4.69 -7.53
N THR A 113 -3.31 4.64 -7.14
CA THR A 113 -4.00 3.38 -6.79
C THR A 113 -5.36 3.36 -7.49
N TYR A 114 -5.91 2.17 -7.68
CA TYR A 114 -7.27 2.02 -8.18
C TYR A 114 -8.09 1.19 -7.20
N GLY A 115 -9.29 1.65 -6.88
CA GLY A 115 -10.15 1.02 -5.91
C GLY A 115 -11.58 1.51 -6.00
N ASN A 116 -12.55 0.64 -5.73
CA ASN A 116 -13.97 0.98 -5.77
C ASN A 116 -14.41 1.78 -7.01
N GLY A 117 -13.93 1.38 -8.20
CA GLY A 117 -14.25 2.08 -9.45
C GLY A 117 -13.51 3.40 -9.71
N LEU A 118 -12.58 3.79 -8.84
CA LEU A 118 -11.87 5.07 -8.89
C LEU A 118 -10.36 4.88 -8.94
N TRP A 119 -9.71 5.55 -9.90
CA TRP A 119 -8.31 5.93 -9.78
C TRP A 119 -8.18 7.03 -8.76
N VAL A 120 -7.19 6.90 -7.88
CA VAL A 120 -6.75 7.95 -6.98
C VAL A 120 -5.30 8.28 -7.30
N LEU A 121 -5.08 9.52 -7.69
CA LEU A 121 -3.76 10.10 -7.89
C LEU A 121 -3.43 11.02 -6.72
N VAL A 122 -2.27 10.82 -6.11
CA VAL A 122 -1.66 11.76 -5.16
C VAL A 122 -0.33 12.22 -5.73
N MET A 123 -0.13 13.53 -5.75
CA MET A 123 1.13 14.14 -6.18
C MET A 123 1.63 15.12 -5.14
N SER A 124 2.95 15.24 -4.98
CA SER A 124 3.56 16.11 -3.97
C SER A 124 4.79 16.81 -4.50
N GLU A 125 5.10 17.96 -3.92
CA GLU A 125 6.39 18.63 -4.05
C GLU A 125 7.37 18.12 -2.98
N ASN A 126 8.65 18.47 -3.13
CA ASN A 126 9.74 18.11 -2.21
C ASN A 126 9.90 16.59 -1.93
N THR A 127 9.56 15.77 -2.93
CA THR A 127 9.75 14.31 -2.88
C THR A 127 11.21 13.91 -3.11
N GLY A 128 12.01 14.80 -3.71
CA GLY A 128 13.33 14.50 -4.26
C GLY A 128 13.27 13.81 -5.63
N TYR A 129 12.08 13.45 -6.11
CA TYR A 129 11.90 12.80 -7.39
C TYR A 129 11.95 13.80 -8.55
N TYR A 130 12.59 13.41 -9.65
CA TYR A 130 12.60 14.18 -10.89
C TYR A 130 12.64 13.25 -12.10
N SER A 131 12.41 13.81 -13.29
CA SER A 131 12.32 13.05 -14.56
C SER A 131 11.42 11.81 -14.45
N GLN A 132 10.28 11.96 -13.76
CA GLN A 132 9.34 10.86 -13.54
C GLN A 132 8.65 10.46 -14.86
N SER A 133 8.37 9.17 -15.02
CA SER A 133 7.62 8.65 -16.16
C SER A 133 6.69 7.53 -15.73
N TRP A 134 5.53 7.42 -16.37
CA TRP A 134 4.59 6.32 -16.18
C TRP A 134 4.37 5.53 -17.47
N LYS A 135 4.00 4.25 -17.32
CA LYS A 135 3.56 3.37 -18.41
C LYS A 135 2.42 2.47 -17.93
N THR A 136 1.50 2.18 -18.84
CA THR A 136 0.48 1.15 -18.64
C THR A 136 0.67 0.00 -19.62
N ARG A 137 0.47 -1.24 -19.18
CA ARG A 137 0.64 -2.45 -20.00
C ARG A 137 -0.37 -3.53 -19.62
N ILE A 138 -0.78 -4.35 -20.58
CA ILE A 138 -1.59 -5.55 -20.29
C ILE A 138 -0.73 -6.62 -19.61
N GLU A 139 0.52 -6.77 -20.08
CA GLU A 139 1.51 -7.69 -19.53
C GLU A 139 2.51 -7.01 -18.61
N PHE A 140 3.21 -7.82 -17.80
CA PHE A 140 4.18 -7.31 -16.84
C PHE A 140 5.26 -6.47 -17.55
N PRO A 141 5.52 -5.21 -17.13
CA PRO A 141 6.26 -4.23 -17.91
C PRO A 141 7.79 -4.38 -17.78
N LYS A 142 8.31 -5.59 -18.04
CA LYS A 142 9.75 -5.91 -17.88
C LYS A 142 10.65 -5.06 -18.78
N ASP A 143 10.20 -4.77 -20.00
CA ASP A 143 11.00 -4.03 -20.99
C ASP A 143 11.03 -2.54 -20.66
N GLU A 144 9.90 -1.99 -20.16
CA GLU A 144 9.84 -0.61 -19.66
C GLU A 144 10.66 -0.42 -18.40
N ILE A 145 10.67 -1.41 -17.50
CA ILE A 145 11.54 -1.39 -16.31
C ILE A 145 13.00 -1.34 -16.73
N ARG A 146 13.43 -2.23 -17.65
CA ARG A 146 14.80 -2.26 -18.14
C ARG A 146 15.19 -0.94 -18.79
N LYS A 147 14.37 -0.43 -19.71
CA LYS A 147 14.60 0.88 -20.34
C LYS A 147 14.69 2.00 -19.30
N GLY A 148 13.83 2.00 -18.28
CA GLY A 148 13.87 2.99 -17.21
C GLY A 148 15.15 2.90 -16.39
N TRP A 149 15.64 1.70 -16.09
CA TRP A 149 16.95 1.50 -15.44
C TRP A 149 18.11 1.99 -16.30
N ASP A 150 18.09 1.72 -17.61
CA ASP A 150 19.10 2.22 -18.57
C ASP A 150 19.10 3.77 -18.64
N GLU A 151 17.93 4.40 -18.44
CA GLU A 151 17.77 5.85 -18.33
C GLU A 151 18.17 6.40 -16.94
N GLY A 152 18.56 5.56 -15.98
CA GLY A 152 18.93 5.93 -14.61
C GLY A 152 17.73 6.21 -13.69
N LYS A 153 16.53 5.76 -14.04
CA LYS A 153 15.33 5.81 -13.18
C LYS A 153 15.24 4.54 -12.33
N THR A 154 14.44 4.62 -11.27
CA THR A 154 14.09 3.46 -10.42
C THR A 154 12.58 3.35 -10.29
N ILE A 155 12.07 2.12 -10.15
CA ILE A 155 10.68 1.81 -9.84
C ILE A 155 10.31 2.48 -8.53
N THR A 156 9.30 3.36 -8.60
CA THR A 156 8.68 4.02 -7.43
C THR A 156 7.22 3.60 -7.23
N HIS A 157 6.60 2.99 -8.24
CA HIS A 157 5.29 2.36 -8.13
C HIS A 157 5.13 1.28 -9.22
N LEU A 158 4.52 0.15 -8.88
CA LEU A 158 4.25 -0.96 -9.79
C LEU A 158 3.07 -1.77 -9.26
N GLU A 159 1.93 -1.70 -9.94
CA GLU A 159 0.71 -2.38 -9.51
C GLU A 159 -0.08 -2.88 -10.73
N TYR A 160 -0.81 -3.99 -10.59
CA TYR A 160 -1.81 -4.41 -11.57
C TYR A 160 -3.21 -4.06 -11.06
N CYS A 161 -3.87 -3.14 -11.74
CA CYS A 161 -5.21 -2.70 -11.37
C CYS A 161 -5.98 -2.18 -12.60
N LYS A 162 -7.31 -2.30 -12.59
CA LYS A 162 -8.19 -2.02 -13.75
C LYS A 162 -7.65 -2.64 -15.06
N ASP A 163 -7.35 -3.95 -15.00
CA ASP A 163 -6.88 -4.78 -16.12
C ASP A 163 -5.60 -4.32 -16.82
N LYS A 164 -4.72 -3.61 -16.10
CA LYS A 164 -3.39 -3.23 -16.59
C LYS A 164 -2.38 -3.09 -15.47
N TRP A 165 -1.13 -3.38 -15.79
CA TRP A 165 0.01 -2.91 -15.03
C TRP A 165 0.14 -1.40 -15.16
N VAL A 166 0.40 -0.74 -14.05
CA VAL A 166 0.79 0.66 -13.94
C VAL A 166 2.19 0.70 -13.36
N LEU A 167 3.14 1.22 -14.13
CA LEU A 167 4.52 1.42 -13.72
C LEU A 167 4.77 2.92 -13.61
N VAL A 168 5.34 3.36 -12.49
CA VAL A 168 5.95 4.69 -12.34
C VAL A 168 7.41 4.50 -11.98
N MET A 169 8.28 5.21 -12.69
CA MET A 169 9.71 5.25 -12.41
C MET A 169 10.19 6.69 -12.30
N SER A 170 11.11 6.93 -11.37
CA SER A 170 11.60 8.27 -11.04
C SER A 170 13.13 8.27 -10.88
N LYS A 171 13.77 9.40 -11.19
CA LYS A 171 15.15 9.70 -10.75
C LYS A 171 15.11 10.39 -9.38
N GLY A 172 16.27 10.53 -8.74
CA GLY A 172 16.39 11.26 -7.45
C GLY A 172 15.87 10.51 -6.23
N THR A 173 15.53 9.23 -6.38
CA THR A 173 14.98 8.39 -5.30
C THR A 173 16.01 7.97 -4.26
N GLY A 174 17.31 8.07 -4.58
CA GLY A 174 18.40 7.48 -3.80
C GLY A 174 18.52 5.96 -3.95
N LEU A 175 17.53 5.29 -4.56
CA LEU A 175 17.52 3.86 -4.79
C LEU A 175 18.53 3.46 -5.86
N LYS A 176 19.19 2.32 -5.65
CA LYS A 176 20.23 1.77 -6.54
C LYS A 176 20.10 0.26 -6.64
N GLU A 177 20.66 -0.29 -7.71
CA GLU A 177 20.74 -1.74 -7.94
C GLU A 177 19.40 -2.48 -7.76
N GLN A 178 18.33 -1.91 -8.31
CA GLN A 178 17.01 -2.50 -8.18
C GLN A 178 16.92 -3.87 -8.84
N THR A 179 16.22 -4.78 -8.17
CA THR A 179 15.82 -6.07 -8.73
C THR A 179 14.36 -6.31 -8.37
N TRP A 180 13.58 -6.83 -9.31
CA TRP A 180 12.19 -7.21 -9.07
C TRP A 180 12.00 -8.71 -9.21
N MET A 181 10.94 -9.22 -8.61
CA MET A 181 10.48 -10.60 -8.81
C MET A 181 8.98 -10.72 -8.62
N THR A 182 8.41 -11.77 -9.20
CA THR A 182 7.03 -12.20 -8.93
C THR A 182 6.99 -13.62 -8.38
N ARG A 183 6.05 -13.89 -7.47
CA ARG A 183 5.81 -15.23 -6.88
C ARG A 183 4.32 -15.47 -6.68
N ASN A 184 3.93 -16.74 -6.71
CA ASN A 184 2.57 -17.12 -6.35
C ASN A 184 2.42 -17.03 -4.82
N ASP A 185 3.34 -17.64 -4.08
CA ASP A 185 3.39 -17.59 -2.62
C ASP A 185 4.21 -16.42 -2.08
N PHE A 186 4.00 -16.07 -0.81
CA PHE A 186 4.77 -15.00 -0.15
C PHE A 186 6.28 -15.37 -0.07
N PRO A 187 7.19 -14.53 -0.60
CA PRO A 187 8.60 -14.88 -0.88
C PRO A 187 9.54 -14.73 0.33
N LYS A 188 9.24 -15.43 1.43
CA LYS A 188 9.99 -15.31 2.70
C LYS A 188 11.50 -15.53 2.55
N ASP A 189 11.90 -16.51 1.73
CA ASP A 189 13.30 -16.93 1.60
C ASP A 189 14.07 -16.02 0.66
N GLU A 190 13.44 -15.54 -0.42
CA GLU A 190 14.04 -14.53 -1.29
C GLU A 190 14.20 -13.18 -0.61
N ILE A 191 13.28 -12.81 0.30
CA ILE A 191 13.45 -11.60 1.11
C ILE A 191 14.72 -11.70 1.94
N LYS A 192 14.91 -12.81 2.68
CA LYS A 192 16.12 -13.02 3.50
C LYS A 192 17.39 -13.03 2.64
N LYS A 193 17.38 -13.76 1.52
CA LYS A 193 18.51 -13.82 0.58
C LYS A 193 18.90 -12.45 0.00
N ASN A 194 17.94 -11.55 -0.18
CA ASN A 194 18.23 -10.19 -0.65
C ASN A 194 18.72 -9.28 0.47
N TRP A 195 18.23 -9.46 1.71
CA TRP A 195 18.78 -8.78 2.88
C TRP A 195 20.27 -9.09 3.08
N ASP A 196 20.69 -10.35 2.89
CA ASP A 196 22.11 -10.75 2.95
C ASP A 196 22.98 -10.03 1.90
N LYS A 197 22.36 -9.53 0.82
CA LYS A 197 23.01 -8.73 -0.23
C LYS A 197 22.86 -7.22 -0.01
N ASN A 198 22.41 -6.81 1.18
CA ASN A 198 22.08 -5.44 1.53
C ASN A 198 21.03 -4.80 0.60
N LYS A 199 20.14 -5.61 0.02
CA LYS A 199 19.00 -5.14 -0.78
C LYS A 199 17.73 -5.29 0.03
N LEU A 200 17.11 -4.17 0.38
CA LEU A 200 15.89 -4.14 1.19
C LEU A 200 14.66 -4.05 0.30
N VAL A 201 13.52 -4.57 0.78
CA VAL A 201 12.24 -4.46 0.09
C VAL A 201 11.82 -3.00 0.09
N THR A 202 11.62 -2.42 -1.10
CA THR A 202 11.16 -1.04 -1.29
C THR A 202 9.79 -0.95 -1.94
N LEU A 203 9.29 -2.07 -2.45
CA LEU A 203 7.93 -2.21 -2.94
C LEU A 203 7.50 -3.65 -2.72
N LEU A 204 6.31 -3.83 -2.15
CA LEU A 204 5.66 -5.11 -1.92
C LEU A 204 4.16 -4.90 -2.14
N ASN A 205 3.61 -5.62 -3.11
CA ASN A 205 2.18 -5.64 -3.39
C ASN A 205 1.74 -7.02 -3.92
N TYR A 206 0.43 -7.24 -4.01
CA TYR A 206 -0.18 -8.41 -4.63
C TYR A 206 -0.97 -7.95 -5.86
N SER A 207 -0.68 -8.51 -7.02
CA SER A 207 -1.14 -7.98 -8.29
C SER A 207 -1.19 -9.07 -9.34
N LYS A 208 -2.31 -9.17 -10.08
CA LYS A 208 -2.55 -10.21 -11.10
C LYS A 208 -2.30 -11.62 -10.56
N GLY A 209 -2.74 -11.90 -9.33
CA GLY A 209 -2.61 -13.21 -8.67
C GLY A 209 -1.18 -13.56 -8.22
N LYS A 210 -0.29 -12.57 -8.08
CA LYS A 210 1.11 -12.78 -7.68
C LYS A 210 1.58 -11.72 -6.71
N TRP A 211 2.44 -12.11 -5.78
CA TRP A 211 3.28 -11.18 -5.05
C TRP A 211 4.28 -10.53 -6.00
N VAL A 212 4.37 -9.22 -5.97
CA VAL A 212 5.32 -8.40 -6.72
C VAL A 212 6.20 -7.69 -5.72
N ILE A 213 7.51 -7.85 -5.87
CA ILE A 213 8.48 -7.34 -4.90
C ILE A 213 9.60 -6.64 -5.66
N VAL A 214 9.97 -5.45 -5.19
CA VAL A 214 11.18 -4.74 -5.62
C VAL A 214 12.13 -4.63 -4.44
N PHE A 215 13.36 -5.04 -4.68
CA PHE A 215 14.48 -4.87 -3.76
C PHE A 215 15.40 -3.79 -4.26
N SER A 216 15.89 -2.94 -3.36
CA SER A 216 16.81 -1.85 -3.70
C SER A 216 17.91 -1.70 -2.65
N LYS A 217 19.07 -1.20 -3.06
CA LYS A 217 20.02 -0.52 -2.16
C LYS A 217 19.67 0.97 -2.06
N GLY A 218 20.22 1.66 -1.06
CA GLY A 218 20.14 3.13 -0.98
C GLY A 218 18.80 3.70 -0.51
N SER A 219 17.89 2.88 0.01
CA SER A 219 16.63 3.34 0.59
C SER A 219 16.80 4.10 1.92
N GLY A 220 17.97 3.99 2.57
CA GLY A 220 18.18 4.47 3.94
C GLY A 220 17.48 3.59 5.00
N TYR A 221 16.74 2.56 4.57
CA TYR A 221 16.08 1.67 5.50
C TYR A 221 17.09 0.78 6.22
N TYR A 222 16.78 0.42 7.45
CA TYR A 222 17.52 -0.60 8.20
C TYR A 222 16.60 -1.32 9.17
N GLY A 223 17.03 -2.47 9.69
CA GLY A 223 16.24 -3.30 10.60
C GLY A 223 14.89 -3.72 10.01
N GLN A 224 14.82 -3.96 8.69
CA GLN A 224 13.59 -4.37 8.03
C GLN A 224 13.08 -5.71 8.59
N SER A 225 11.77 -5.84 8.75
CA SER A 225 11.12 -7.09 9.17
C SER A 225 9.74 -7.22 8.53
N TRP A 226 9.32 -8.46 8.31
CA TRP A 226 8.00 -8.77 7.78
C TRP A 226 7.22 -9.71 8.69
N ARG A 227 5.89 -9.72 8.53
CA ARG A 227 4.95 -10.67 9.12
C ARG A 227 3.89 -11.02 8.08
N THR A 228 3.43 -12.27 8.09
CA THR A 228 2.21 -12.67 7.37
C THR A 228 1.16 -13.13 8.36
N ARG A 229 -0.11 -12.78 8.10
CA ARG A 229 -1.27 -13.18 8.92
C ARG A 229 -2.47 -13.46 8.04
N ILE A 230 -3.29 -14.42 8.44
CA ILE A 230 -4.59 -14.66 7.79
C ILE A 230 -5.54 -13.50 8.15
N GLU A 231 -5.54 -13.11 9.42
CA GLU A 231 -6.28 -11.95 9.93
C GLU A 231 -5.52 -10.64 9.74
N PHE A 232 -6.24 -9.51 9.79
CA PHE A 232 -5.60 -8.20 9.72
C PHE A 232 -4.57 -8.02 10.86
N PRO A 233 -3.28 -7.69 10.55
CA PRO A 233 -2.16 -7.82 11.47
C PRO A 233 -2.01 -6.63 12.44
N SER A 234 -3.08 -6.30 13.15
CA SER A 234 -3.12 -5.13 14.05
C SER A 234 -2.14 -5.23 15.23
N THR A 235 -1.98 -6.42 15.80
CA THR A 235 -1.00 -6.69 16.86
C THR A 235 0.42 -6.52 16.35
N GLU A 236 0.75 -7.08 15.19
CA GLU A 236 2.10 -7.02 14.62
C GLU A 236 2.49 -5.61 14.18
N ILE A 237 1.50 -4.84 13.70
CA ILE A 237 1.68 -3.42 13.43
C ILE A 237 2.11 -2.68 14.71
N LYS A 238 1.48 -2.97 15.86
CA LYS A 238 1.88 -2.41 17.16
C LYS A 238 3.29 -2.84 17.56
N GLU A 239 3.63 -4.12 17.40
CA GLU A 239 4.98 -4.64 17.66
C GLU A 239 6.06 -3.94 16.83
N LEU A 240 5.78 -3.63 15.56
CA LEU A 240 6.71 -2.87 14.72
C LEU A 240 6.96 -1.48 15.29
N TRP A 241 5.91 -0.78 15.72
CA TRP A 241 6.04 0.55 16.30
C TRP A 241 6.71 0.56 17.66
N ASP A 242 6.40 -0.40 18.53
CA ASP A 242 7.09 -0.58 19.82
C ASP A 242 8.59 -0.85 19.59
N ALA A 243 8.94 -1.51 18.48
CA ALA A 243 10.32 -1.68 18.02
C ALA A 243 10.91 -0.45 17.28
N GLN A 244 10.20 0.69 17.27
CA GLN A 244 10.53 1.93 16.56
C GLN A 244 10.71 1.76 15.05
N LYS A 245 9.95 0.85 14.43
CA LYS A 245 9.90 0.65 12.99
C LYS A 245 8.64 1.28 12.43
N SER A 246 8.75 2.00 11.33
CA SER A 246 7.59 2.44 10.56
C SER A 246 7.07 1.27 9.75
N VAL A 247 5.76 1.13 9.66
CA VAL A 247 5.09 0.34 8.64
C VAL A 247 5.36 1.01 7.29
N ILE A 248 5.90 0.24 6.35
CA ILE A 248 6.23 0.68 4.99
C ILE A 248 5.38 0.00 3.91
N SER A 249 4.78 -1.15 4.23
CA SER A 249 3.74 -1.76 3.38
C SER A 249 2.81 -2.62 4.24
N VAL A 250 1.52 -2.56 3.92
CA VAL A 250 0.49 -3.51 4.36
C VAL A 250 -0.22 -3.95 3.08
N THR A 251 -0.16 -5.23 2.74
CA THR A 251 -0.79 -5.75 1.52
C THR A 251 -1.52 -7.03 1.81
N TYR A 252 -2.76 -7.13 1.34
CA TYR A 252 -3.50 -8.38 1.31
C TYR A 252 -3.35 -9.06 -0.05
N GLY A 253 -3.07 -10.35 -0.05
CA GLY A 253 -2.88 -11.15 -1.26
C GLY A 253 -2.80 -12.62 -0.93
N ASP A 254 -3.31 -13.47 -1.82
CA ASP A 254 -3.21 -14.94 -1.66
C ASP A 254 -3.69 -15.43 -0.27
N GLY A 255 -4.80 -14.86 0.23
CA GLY A 255 -5.39 -15.23 1.52
C GLY A 255 -4.60 -14.78 2.75
N VAL A 256 -3.55 -13.96 2.61
CA VAL A 256 -2.77 -13.44 3.73
C VAL A 256 -2.48 -11.94 3.63
N TRP A 257 -2.45 -11.29 4.78
CA TRP A 257 -1.86 -9.97 4.97
C TRP A 257 -0.36 -10.10 5.12
N ALA A 258 0.40 -9.45 4.25
CA ALA A 258 1.80 -9.19 4.42
C ALA A 258 2.02 -7.78 4.99
N LEU A 259 2.69 -7.73 6.14
CA LEU A 259 3.10 -6.51 6.80
C LEU A 259 4.62 -6.38 6.69
N LEU A 260 5.09 -5.20 6.31
CA LEU A 260 6.51 -4.88 6.21
C LEU A 260 6.80 -3.61 7.00
N GLY A 261 7.81 -3.66 7.86
CA GLY A 261 8.27 -2.51 8.64
C GLY A 261 9.78 -2.32 8.56
N ALA A 262 10.24 -1.08 8.70
CA ALA A 262 11.66 -0.73 8.70
C ALA A 262 11.93 0.53 9.55
N LYS A 263 13.19 0.71 9.96
CA LYS A 263 13.71 1.97 10.52
C LYS A 263 14.34 2.82 9.41
N GLY A 264 14.63 4.08 9.70
CA GLY A 264 15.30 4.98 8.74
C GLY A 264 14.44 5.38 7.54
N THR A 265 13.12 5.26 7.66
CA THR A 265 12.17 5.50 6.56
C THR A 265 11.90 6.98 6.30
N GLY A 266 12.28 7.85 7.26
CA GLY A 266 11.83 9.24 7.30
C GLY A 266 10.41 9.43 7.86
N PHE A 267 9.62 8.35 7.99
CA PHE A 267 8.28 8.37 8.56
C PHE A 267 8.33 8.09 10.07
N TYR A 268 8.83 9.03 10.85
CA TYR A 268 8.94 8.89 12.31
C TYR A 268 7.59 9.13 13.02
N GLY A 269 7.43 8.53 14.20
CA GLY A 269 6.31 8.80 15.12
C GLY A 269 5.00 8.08 14.82
N GLN A 270 5.03 6.96 14.07
CA GLN A 270 3.82 6.17 13.83
C GLN A 270 3.39 5.50 15.14
N ILE A 271 2.16 5.77 15.61
CA ILE A 271 1.56 5.20 16.82
C ILE A 271 0.16 4.70 16.44
N TRP A 272 -0.55 4.00 17.32
CA TRP A 272 -1.96 3.64 17.16
C TRP A 272 -2.73 3.58 18.45
N ARG A 273 -4.05 3.78 18.33
CA ARG A 273 -5.06 3.45 19.31
C ARG A 273 -6.24 2.80 18.60
N THR A 274 -6.56 1.56 18.95
CA THR A 274 -7.87 0.96 18.66
C THR A 274 -8.95 1.71 19.40
N ARG A 275 -10.07 2.00 18.74
CA ARG A 275 -11.35 1.89 19.45
C ARG A 275 -11.70 0.41 19.53
N VAL A 276 -12.13 -0.02 20.72
CA VAL A 276 -12.16 -1.40 21.23
C VAL A 276 -12.93 -2.40 20.34
N ASN A 277 -13.68 -1.95 19.34
CA ASN A 277 -14.36 -2.81 18.38
C ASN A 277 -13.96 -2.45 16.95
N PHE A 278 -12.85 -3.03 16.48
CA PHE A 278 -12.69 -3.31 15.05
C PHE A 278 -13.72 -4.40 14.73
N PRO A 279 -14.55 -4.29 13.67
CA PRO A 279 -15.69 -5.17 13.53
C PRO A 279 -15.22 -6.50 12.96
N LYS A 280 -14.73 -7.38 13.84
CA LYS A 280 -14.49 -8.79 13.51
C LYS A 280 -15.74 -9.43 12.90
N ASP A 281 -16.92 -9.03 13.39
CA ASP A 281 -18.18 -9.66 13.01
C ASP A 281 -18.86 -9.03 11.79
N GLU A 282 -18.72 -7.73 11.51
CA GLU A 282 -19.42 -7.10 10.36
C GLU A 282 -18.68 -7.28 9.04
N ILE A 283 -17.35 -7.44 9.08
CA ILE A 283 -16.59 -7.94 7.92
C ILE A 283 -16.99 -9.39 7.62
N THR A 284 -17.49 -10.16 8.58
CA THR A 284 -17.96 -11.54 8.38
C THR A 284 -19.46 -11.60 8.03
N ARG A 285 -20.31 -10.70 8.55
CA ARG A 285 -21.77 -10.68 8.28
C ARG A 285 -22.16 -10.06 6.94
N GLY A 286 -21.33 -9.18 6.36
CA GLY A 286 -21.46 -8.83 4.94
C GLY A 286 -21.28 -10.02 3.98
N TRP A 287 -20.89 -11.19 4.51
CA TRP A 287 -20.52 -12.39 3.77
C TRP A 287 -21.40 -13.61 4.06
N SER A 288 -22.49 -13.49 4.83
CA SER A 288 -23.44 -14.58 5.08
C SER A 288 -24.90 -14.21 4.77
N GLY A 289 -25.11 -13.27 3.84
CA GLY A 289 -26.43 -12.89 3.33
C GLY A 289 -26.71 -13.47 1.94
N SER A 290 -26.98 -14.77 1.89
CA SER A 290 -27.91 -15.43 0.96
C SER A 290 -28.87 -16.24 1.81
#